data_AF-A0A926YHA2-F1
#
_entry.id   AF-A0A926YHA2-F1
#
_cell.length_a   1.000
_cell.length_b   1.000
_cell.length_c   1.000
_cell.angle_alpha   90.00
_cell.angle_beta   90.00
_cell.angle_gamma   90.00
#
_symmetry.space_group_name_H-M   'P 1'
#
loop_
_entity.id
_entity.type
_entity.pdbx_description
1 polymer ?
#
loop_
_entity_poly.entity_id
_entity_poly.type
_entity_poly.pdbx_seq_one_letter_code
_entity_poly.pdbx_strand_id
1 'polypeptide(L)' 'ELRSYFQREWAHASTTLGIGLLRDRQAVEARAYLWQSLQQYPWNPRSLSALALSYLPQSIAYPFIHLRNPNLLSRAR' A
#
# COMPACT_ATOMS: atom_id res chain seq x y z
N GLU A 1 -18.23 12.98 -15.76
CA GLU A 1 -18.30 11.57 -15.31
C GLU A 1 -16.94 10.86 -15.38
N LEU A 2 -16.21 10.92 -16.51
CA LEU A 2 -14.88 10.31 -16.67
C LEU A 2 -13.83 10.75 -15.61
N ARG A 3 -13.86 12.01 -15.18
CA ARG A 3 -12.90 12.55 -14.21
C ARG A 3 -12.88 11.77 -12.89
N SER A 4 -14.05 11.43 -12.35
CA SER A 4 -14.16 10.68 -11.09
C SER A 4 -13.68 9.23 -11.25
N TYR A 5 -13.94 8.63 -12.41
CA TYR A 5 -13.44 7.30 -12.76
C TYR A 5 -11.91 7.28 -12.82
N PHE A 6 -11.30 8.20 -13.57
CA PHE A 6 -9.84 8.29 -13.68
C PHE A 6 -9.17 8.66 -12.35
N GLN A 7 -9.78 9.50 -11.52
CA GLN A 7 -9.27 9.79 -10.17
C GLN A 7 -9.23 8.54 -9.29
N ARG A 8 -10.29 7.72 -9.35
CA ARG A 8 -10.36 6.46 -8.61
C ARG A 8 -9.31 5.47 -9.11
N GLU A 9 -9.17 5.33 -10.43
CA GLU A 9 -8.19 4.44 -11.04
C GLU A 9 -6.75 4.90 -10.73
N TRP A 10 -6.50 6.21 -10.81
CA TRP A 10 -5.21 6.80 -10.47
C TRP A 10 -4.83 6.58 -9.00
N ALA A 11 -5.80 6.76 -8.08
CA ALA A 11 -5.60 6.45 -6.66
C ALA A 11 -5.30 4.94 -6.46
N HIS A 12 -6.01 4.07 -7.17
CA HIS A 12 -5.77 2.64 -7.11
C HIS A 12 -4.35 2.28 -7.59
N ALA A 13 -3.94 2.75 -8.77
CA ALA A 13 -2.60 2.55 -9.33
C ALA A 13 -1.48 3.10 -8.42
N SER A 14 -1.66 4.33 -7.90
CA SER A 14 -0.72 4.96 -6.98
C SER A 14 -0.56 4.14 -5.67
N THR A 15 -1.64 3.55 -5.18
CA THR A 15 -1.61 2.65 -4.01
C THR A 15 -0.86 1.37 -4.30
N THR A 16 -1.09 0.75 -5.46
CA THR A 16 -0.39 -0.46 -5.88
C THR A 16 1.11 -0.21 -6.01
N LEU A 17 1.51 0.89 -6.64
CA LEU A 17 2.91 1.31 -6.74
C LEU A 17 3.53 1.56 -5.36
N GLY A 18 2.85 2.32 -4.50
CA GLY A 18 3.31 2.58 -3.14
C GLY A 18 3.55 1.29 -2.33
N ILE A 19 2.65 0.31 -2.41
CA ILE A 19 2.83 -1.00 -1.75
C ILE A 19 4.01 -1.77 -2.37
N GLY A 20 4.19 -1.72 -3.69
CA GLY A 20 5.33 -2.33 -4.37
C GLY A 20 6.66 -1.74 -3.89
N LEU A 21 6.74 -0.41 -3.81
CA LEU A 21 7.91 0.29 -3.31
C LEU A 21 8.20 -0.03 -1.83
N LEU A 22 7.18 -0.17 -0.99
CA LEU A 22 7.35 -0.63 0.40
C LEU A 22 7.95 -2.04 0.48
N ARG A 23 7.53 -2.95 -0.42
CA ARG A 23 8.11 -4.30 -0.52
C ARG A 23 9.56 -4.26 -0.95
N ASP A 24 9.92 -3.33 -1.83
CA ASP A 24 11.29 -3.10 -2.29
C ASP A 24 12.13 -2.23 -1.34
N ARG A 25 11.63 -1.97 -0.12
CA ARG A 25 12.30 -1.15 0.90
C ARG A 25 12.49 0.33 0.55
N GLN A 26 11.84 0.80 -0.50
CA GLN A 26 11.83 2.20 -0.96
C GLN A 26 10.73 3.00 -0.25
N ALA A 27 10.85 3.12 1.08
CA ALA A 27 9.78 3.69 1.92
C ALA A 27 9.55 5.19 1.68
N VAL A 28 10.58 5.94 1.28
CA VAL A 28 10.47 7.38 1.02
C VAL A 28 9.67 7.63 -0.26
N GLU A 29 10.00 6.91 -1.33
CA GLU A 29 9.30 6.97 -2.61
C GLU A 29 7.86 6.46 -2.46
N ALA A 30 7.66 5.37 -1.70
CA ALA A 30 6.33 4.82 -1.45
C ALA A 30 5.37 5.84 -0.81
N ARG A 31 5.86 6.62 0.17
CA ARG A 31 5.05 7.63 0.87
C ARG A 31 4.49 8.67 -0.09
N ALA A 32 5.28 9.12 -1.07
CA ALA A 32 4.84 10.11 -2.05
C ALA A 32 3.63 9.61 -2.85
N TYR A 33 3.68 8.37 -3.35
CA TYR A 33 2.57 7.77 -4.11
C TYR A 33 1.34 7.47 -3.24
N LEU A 34 1.55 7.04 -1.99
CA LEU A 34 0.46 6.79 -1.04
C LEU A 34 -0.24 8.08 -0.63
N TRP A 35 0.52 9.16 -0.42
CA TRP A 35 -0.02 10.48 -0.16
C TRP A 35 -0.80 11.03 -1.35
N GLN A 36 -0.27 10.89 -2.57
CA GLN A 36 -0.96 11.28 -3.79
C GLN A 36 -2.28 10.52 -3.98
N SER A 37 -2.31 9.22 -3.66
CA SER A 37 -3.54 8.42 -3.67
C SER A 37 -4.60 9.00 -2.72
N LEU A 38 -4.20 9.37 -1.50
CA LEU A 38 -5.11 9.93 -0.50
C LEU A 38 -5.62 11.33 -0.86
N GLN A 39 -4.81 12.15 -1.54
CA GLN A 39 -5.26 13.44 -2.04
C GLN A 39 -6.34 13.30 -3.12
N GLN A 40 -6.24 12.27 -3.97
CA GLN A 40 -7.21 12.02 -5.05
C GLN A 40 -8.44 11.24 -4.56
N TYR A 41 -8.26 10.33 -3.60
CA TYR A 41 -9.33 9.51 -3.02
C TYR A 41 -9.07 9.26 -1.52
N PRO A 42 -9.45 10.21 -0.65
CA PRO A 42 -9.12 10.17 0.78
C PRO A 42 -9.75 8.99 1.53
N TRP A 43 -10.86 8.45 1.03
CA TRP A 43 -11.55 7.29 1.58
C TRP A 43 -10.99 5.95 1.10
N ASN A 44 -9.71 5.88 0.72
CA ASN A 44 -9.06 4.62 0.36
C ASN A 44 -8.43 3.96 1.61
N PRO A 45 -9.09 2.98 2.25
CA PRO A 45 -8.55 2.32 3.45
C PRO A 45 -7.24 1.57 3.15
N ARG A 46 -7.03 1.16 1.90
CA ARG A 46 -5.80 0.48 1.47
C ARG A 46 -4.62 1.44 1.41
N SER A 47 -4.83 2.67 0.94
CA SER A 47 -3.77 3.70 0.95
C SER A 47 -3.46 4.15 2.37
N LEU A 48 -4.46 4.31 3.24
CA LEU A 48 -4.25 4.66 4.65
C LEU A 48 -3.42 3.60 5.39
N SER A 49 -3.80 2.33 5.26
CA SER A 49 -3.08 1.22 5.89
C SER A 49 -1.66 1.08 5.34
N ALA A 50 -1.45 1.20 4.04
CA ALA A 50 -0.12 1.19 3.44
C ALA A 50 0.73 2.41 3.87
N LEU A 51 0.14 3.60 3.97
CA LEU A 51 0.83 4.80 4.45
C LEU A 51 1.24 4.62 5.91
N ALA A 52 0.35 4.13 6.77
CA ALA A 52 0.68 3.80 8.16
C ALA A 52 1.86 2.81 8.22
N LEU A 53 1.79 1.70 7.46
CA LEU A 53 2.86 0.70 7.38
C LEU A 53 4.20 1.27 6.88
N SER A 54 4.18 2.32 6.04
CA SER A 54 5.40 2.98 5.56
C SER A 54 6.19 3.70 6.65
N TYR A 55 5.54 4.04 7.77
CA TYR A 55 6.18 4.68 8.92
C TYR A 55 6.60 3.68 9.99
N LEU A 56 6.13 2.43 9.93
CA LEU A 56 6.61 1.38 10.82
C LEU A 56 8.00 0.88 10.36
N PRO A 57 8.90 0.54 11.31
CA PRO A 57 10.14 -0.17 11.01
C PRO A 57 9.87 -1.46 10.21
N GLN A 58 10.70 -1.76 9.20
CA GLN A 58 10.51 -2.95 8.35
C GLN A 58 10.41 -4.27 9.14
N SER A 59 11.05 -4.37 10.30
CA SER A 59 10.95 -5.53 11.19
C SER A 59 9.51 -5.85 11.60
N ILE A 60 8.66 -4.83 11.72
CA ILE A 60 7.26 -4.95 12.10
C ILE A 60 6.35 -4.98 10.86
N ALA A 61 6.73 -4.29 9.79
CA ALA A 61 5.93 -4.22 8.56
C ALA A 61 6.04 -5.50 7.70
N TYR A 62 7.18 -6.20 7.70
CA TYR A 62 7.42 -7.38 6.85
C TYR A 62 6.37 -8.49 6.99
N PRO A 63 5.97 -8.89 8.22
CA PRO A 63 4.89 -9.86 8.42
C PRO A 63 3.62 -9.42 7.69
N PHE A 64 3.15 -8.18 7.89
CA PHE A 64 1.89 -7.70 7.33
C PHE A 64 1.93 -7.48 5.81
N ILE A 65 3.06 -7.03 5.27
CA ILE A 65 3.24 -6.77 3.83
C ILE A 65 3.29 -8.10 3.03
N HIS A 66 3.74 -9.19 3.66
CA HIS A 66 3.91 -10.52 3.04
C HIS A 66 2.68 -11.45 3.19
N LEU A 67 1.60 -11.04 3.89
CA LEU A 67 0.37 -11.83 4.09
C LEU A 67 -0.51 -12.00 2.83
N ARG A 68 0.10 -12.20 1.66
CA ARG A 68 -0.55 -12.71 0.45
C ARG A 68 0.00 -14.09 0.06
N ASN A 69 0.46 -14.86 1.04
CA ASN A 69 0.83 -16.26 0.88
C ASN A 69 -0.09 -17.11 1.76
N PRO A 70 -1.13 -17.76 1.21
CA PRO A 70 -2.03 -18.63 1.98
C PRO A 70 -1.31 -19.85 2.60
N ASN A 71 -0.07 -20.13 2.19
CA ASN A 71 0.72 -21.29 2.62
C ASN A 71 1.54 -21.05 3.90
N LEU A 72 1.44 -19.90 4.55
CA LEU A 72 2.16 -19.66 5.81
C LEU A 72 1.49 -20.31 7.02
N LEU A 73 0.18 -20.57 6.96
CA LEU A 73 -0.57 -21.23 8.03
C LEU A 73 -0.50 -22.77 7.97
N SER A 74 0.02 -23.36 6.89
CA SER A 74 0.09 -24.81 6.72
C SER A 74 1.40 -25.45 7.20
N ARG A 75 2.38 -24.66 7.66
CA ARG A 75 3.67 -25.16 8.18
C ARG A 75 3.78 -25.19 9.70
N ALA A 76 2.73 -24.81 10.43
CA ALA A 76 2.72 -24.85 11.89
C ALA A 76 2.11 -26.16 12.45
N ARG A 77 2.31 -27.28 11.76
CA ARG A 77 1.87 -28.61 12.21
C ARG A 77 3.06 -29.54 12.38
#